data_AF-A0A1E3GPC9-F1
#
_entry.id   AF-A0A1E3GPC9-F1
#
_cell.length_a   1.000
_cell.length_b   1.000
_cell.length_c   1.000
_cell.angle_alpha   90.00
_cell.angle_beta   90.00
_cell.angle_gamma   90.00
#
_symmetry.space_group_name_H-M   'P 1'
#
loop_
_entity.id
_entity.type
_entity.pdbx_description
1 polymer ?
#
loop_
_entity_poly.entity_id
_entity_poly.type
_entity_poly.pdbx_seq_one_letter_code
_entity_poly.pdbx_strand_id
1 'polypeptide(L)'
;MTAHGGLIIHGRSDATLNPGGVRIGTAEIYAQVEQIPEVLEALAIGQDFDGDVRVILFVRLRDGVTLDADLDKRLRTKIRTGASPRHVPAKIVAVTDIPRTKSGKITELAVRDVVHGRVVKNKEALANPEALDLFRDLAELAS
;
A
#
# COMPACT_ATOMS: atom_id res chain seq x y z
N MET A 1 28.59 19.28 -5.68
CA MET A 1 27.59 19.09 -4.61
C MET A 1 26.22 19.11 -5.24
N THR A 2 25.62 17.95 -5.48
CA THR A 2 24.22 17.86 -5.91
C THR A 2 23.36 17.83 -4.65
N ALA A 3 22.53 18.87 -4.47
CA ALA A 3 21.63 19.05 -3.34
C ALA A 3 20.34 18.23 -3.49
N HIS A 4 20.49 16.93 -3.75
CA HIS A 4 19.39 15.99 -3.71
C HIS A 4 19.68 15.01 -2.58
N GLY A 5 19.25 15.40 -1.38
CA GLY A 5 19.09 14.47 -0.26
C GLY A 5 18.35 13.24 -0.78
N GLY A 6 19.00 12.09 -0.61
CA GLY A 6 18.79 10.89 -1.41
C GLY A 6 17.32 10.56 -1.63
N LEU A 7 16.98 10.36 -2.90
CA LEU A 7 15.83 9.56 -3.29
C LEU A 7 16.07 8.17 -2.68
N ILE A 8 15.52 7.88 -1.50
CA ILE A 8 15.51 6.52 -0.99
C ILE A 8 14.57 5.76 -1.91
N ILE A 9 15.13 5.03 -2.87
CA ILE A 9 14.41 4.10 -3.71
C ILE A 9 13.96 2.94 -2.80
N HIS A 10 12.91 3.18 -1.99
CA HIS A 10 12.15 2.12 -1.33
C HIS A 10 11.53 1.32 -2.48
N GLY A 11 12.12 0.15 -2.76
CA GLY A 11 11.92 -0.64 -3.98
C GLY A 11 10.54 -0.52 -4.62
N ARG A 12 10.39 0.43 -5.56
CA ARG A 12 9.21 0.61 -6.39
C ARG A 12 9.13 -0.57 -7.35
N SER A 13 8.59 -1.66 -6.86
CA SER A 13 8.02 -2.71 -7.71
C SER A 13 6.70 -2.15 -8.22
N ASP A 14 6.77 -1.33 -9.26
CA ASP A 14 5.58 -0.76 -9.90
C ASP A 14 4.66 -1.92 -10.31
N ALA A 15 3.55 -2.04 -9.60
CA ALA A 15 2.54 -3.04 -9.85
C ALA A 15 1.41 -2.42 -10.65
N THR A 16 0.74 -3.27 -11.41
CA THR A 16 -0.46 -2.88 -12.11
C THR A 16 -1.67 -3.49 -11.42
N LEU A 17 -2.70 -2.68 -11.19
CA LEU A 17 -4.01 -3.10 -10.69
C LEU A 17 -5.06 -2.93 -11.81
N ASN A 18 -6.15 -3.71 -11.77
CA ASN A 18 -7.19 -3.68 -12.79
C ASN A 18 -8.62 -3.46 -12.23
N PRO A 19 -8.86 -2.42 -11.41
CA PRO A 19 -10.21 -2.16 -10.90
C PRO A 19 -11.20 -1.79 -12.01
N GLY A 20 -12.37 -2.42 -12.03
CA GLY A 20 -13.41 -2.20 -13.05
C GLY A 20 -12.94 -2.51 -14.47
N GLY A 21 -12.00 -3.45 -14.61
CA GLY A 21 -11.38 -3.80 -15.90
C GLY A 21 -10.39 -2.77 -16.44
N VAL A 22 -9.97 -1.79 -15.64
CA VAL A 22 -9.10 -0.69 -16.07
C VAL A 22 -7.72 -0.82 -15.46
N ARG A 23 -6.71 -0.91 -16.32
CA ARG A 23 -5.32 -0.99 -15.93
C ARG A 23 -4.82 0.34 -15.34
N ILE A 24 -4.37 0.33 -14.08
CA ILE A 24 -3.76 1.48 -13.39
C ILE A 24 -2.41 1.09 -12.76
N GLY A 25 -1.48 2.05 -12.65
CA GLY A 25 -0.21 1.86 -11.95
C GLY A 25 -0.30 2.21 -10.46
N THR A 26 0.36 1.43 -9.60
CA THR A 26 0.49 1.78 -8.18
C THR A 26 1.45 2.95 -7.95
N ALA A 27 2.36 3.20 -8.89
CA ALA A 27 3.31 4.32 -8.81
C ALA A 27 2.60 5.68 -8.74
N GLU A 28 1.50 5.84 -9.48
CA GLU A 28 0.67 7.04 -9.47
C GLU A 28 0.00 7.27 -8.12
N ILE A 29 -0.38 6.20 -7.41
CA ILE A 29 -0.89 6.27 -6.03
C ILE A 29 0.24 6.71 -5.10
N TYR A 30 1.39 6.04 -5.16
CA TYR A 30 2.53 6.31 -4.28
C TYR A 30 3.05 7.74 -4.44
N ALA A 31 3.15 8.24 -5.67
CA ALA A 31 3.57 9.61 -5.95
C ALA A 31 2.70 10.67 -5.25
N GLN A 32 1.41 10.39 -5.03
CA GLN A 32 0.52 11.29 -4.31
C GLN A 32 0.56 11.10 -2.80
N VAL A 33 0.66 9.86 -2.33
CA VAL A 33 0.71 9.52 -0.91
C VAL A 33 2.02 9.99 -0.26
N GLU A 34 3.15 9.86 -0.96
CA GLU A 34 4.47 10.31 -0.48
C GLU A 34 4.55 11.84 -0.25
N GLN A 35 3.63 12.62 -0.80
CA GLN A 35 3.54 14.06 -0.56
C GLN A 35 2.82 14.41 0.75
N ILE A 36 2.26 13.43 1.46
CA ILE A 36 1.56 13.63 2.73
C ILE A 36 2.56 13.35 3.86
N PRO A 37 3.00 14.39 4.59
CA PRO A 37 4.12 14.27 5.52
C PRO A 37 3.85 13.29 6.67
N GLU A 38 2.60 13.03 7.02
CA GLU A 38 2.18 12.06 8.02
C GLU A 38 2.49 10.60 7.64
N VAL A 39 2.62 10.30 6.34
CA VAL A 39 2.86 8.94 5.84
C VAL A 39 4.36 8.68 5.74
N LEU A 40 4.82 7.59 6.37
CA LEU A 40 6.19 7.09 6.25
C LEU A 40 6.37 6.17 5.05
N GLU A 41 5.47 5.20 4.92
CA GLU A 41 5.51 4.18 3.86
C GLU A 41 4.09 3.82 3.44
N ALA A 42 3.94 3.37 2.19
CA ALA A 42 2.65 2.97 1.66
C ALA A 42 2.79 1.72 0.77
N LEU A 43 1.73 0.93 0.72
CA LEU A 43 1.63 -0.27 -0.10
C LEU A 43 0.22 -0.41 -0.67
N ALA A 44 0.11 -0.49 -1.99
CA ALA A 44 -1.14 -0.70 -2.68
C ALA A 44 -1.22 -2.13 -3.25
N ILE A 45 -2.36 -2.79 -3.03
CA ILE A 45 -2.66 -4.08 -3.66
C ILE A 45 -4.04 -4.04 -4.33
N GLY A 46 -4.25 -5.00 -5.24
CA GLY A 46 -5.59 -5.36 -5.70
C GLY A 46 -6.13 -6.49 -4.82
N GLN A 47 -7.36 -6.33 -4.36
CA GLN A 47 -8.14 -7.36 -3.67
C GLN A 47 -9.29 -7.80 -4.58
N ASP A 48 -9.39 -9.10 -4.85
CA ASP A 48 -10.56 -9.69 -5.50
C ASP A 48 -11.76 -9.55 -4.55
N PHE A 49 -12.78 -8.81 -4.96
CA PHE A 49 -13.94 -8.45 -4.14
C PHE A 49 -15.18 -8.23 -5.01
N ASP A 50 -16.28 -8.89 -4.66
CA ASP A 50 -17.59 -8.77 -5.34
C ASP A 50 -17.53 -8.91 -6.87
N GLY A 51 -16.74 -9.88 -7.35
CA GLY A 51 -16.58 -10.15 -8.79
C GLY A 51 -15.69 -9.16 -9.56
N ASP A 52 -15.05 -8.21 -8.87
CA ASP A 52 -14.10 -7.25 -9.44
C ASP A 52 -12.81 -7.18 -8.60
N VAL A 53 -11.87 -6.32 -8.98
CA VAL A 53 -10.71 -5.95 -8.19
C VAL A 53 -10.94 -4.58 -7.56
N ARG A 54 -10.78 -4.48 -6.24
CA ARG A 54 -10.71 -3.17 -5.57
C ARG A 54 -9.30 -2.85 -5.12
N VAL A 55 -8.97 -1.56 -5.10
CA VAL A 55 -7.67 -1.08 -4.63
C VAL A 55 -7.70 -0.94 -3.12
N ILE A 56 -6.74 -1.57 -2.43
CA ILE A 56 -6.51 -1.41 -1.00
C ILE A 56 -5.17 -0.71 -0.81
N LEU A 57 -5.15 0.35 0.00
CA LEU A 57 -3.95 1.08 0.36
C LEU A 57 -3.66 0.87 1.84
N PHE A 58 -2.49 0.31 2.14
CA PHE A 58 -1.95 0.28 3.48
C PHE A 58 -0.99 1.44 3.66
N VAL A 59 -1.09 2.13 4.80
CA VAL A 59 -0.20 3.25 5.16
C VAL A 59 0.45 2.99 6.50
N ARG A 60 1.76 3.18 6.56
CA ARG A 60 2.50 3.30 7.81
C ARG A 60 2.65 4.78 8.12
N LEU A 61 2.18 5.21 9.28
CA LEU A 61 2.19 6.62 9.68
C LEU A 61 3.39 6.91 10.59
N ARG A 62 3.71 8.19 10.73
CA ARG A 62 4.67 8.67 11.73
C ARG A 62 4.20 8.37 13.14
N ASP A 63 5.16 8.23 14.06
CA ASP A 63 4.88 8.05 15.48
C ASP A 63 3.96 9.17 16.01
N GLY A 64 2.94 8.77 16.78
CA GLY A 64 1.95 9.68 17.33
C GLY A 64 0.86 10.13 16.35
N VAL A 65 0.90 9.70 15.08
CA VAL A 65 -0.14 9.99 14.09
C VAL A 65 -1.06 8.78 13.91
N THR A 66 -2.37 9.04 13.91
CA THR A 66 -3.41 8.05 13.65
C THR A 66 -4.11 8.32 12.32
N LEU A 67 -4.60 7.26 11.66
CA LEU A 67 -5.45 7.41 10.48
C LEU A 67 -6.86 7.80 10.92
N ASP A 68 -7.09 9.10 11.08
CA ASP A 68 -8.40 9.66 11.35
C ASP A 68 -9.17 10.00 10.06
N ALA A 69 -10.40 10.50 10.23
CA ALA A 69 -11.27 10.84 9.11
C ALA A 69 -10.74 12.01 8.25
N ASP A 70 -9.98 12.94 8.85
CA ASP A 70 -9.39 14.06 8.11
C ASP A 70 -8.24 13.56 7.22
N LEU A 71 -7.34 12.74 7.79
CA LEU A 71 -6.22 12.15 7.07
C LEU A 71 -6.68 11.21 5.97
N ASP A 72 -7.68 10.34 6.21
CA ASP A 72 -8.28 9.48 5.18
C ASP A 72 -8.85 10.34 4.03
N LYS A 73 -9.61 11.38 4.34
CA LYS A 73 -10.18 12.29 3.34
C LYS A 73 -9.09 13.00 2.54
N ARG A 74 -8.03 13.47 3.19
CA ARG A 74 -6.87 14.12 2.55
C ARG A 74 -6.14 13.15 1.62
N LEU A 75 -5.87 11.92 2.05
CA LEU A 75 -5.27 10.86 1.22
C LEU A 75 -6.11 10.61 -0.03
N ARG A 76 -7.41 10.36 0.13
CA ARG A 76 -8.34 10.13 -0.99
C ARG A 76 -8.40 11.32 -1.95
N THR A 77 -8.43 12.53 -1.41
CA THR A 77 -8.49 13.76 -2.21
C THR A 77 -7.20 13.93 -3.01
N LYS A 78 -6.04 13.78 -2.37
CA LYS A 78 -4.73 13.91 -3.00
C LYS A 78 -4.54 12.91 -4.13
N ILE A 79 -4.89 11.64 -3.91
CA ILE A 79 -4.84 10.59 -4.94
C ILE A 79 -5.80 10.91 -6.09
N ARG A 80 -7.03 11.34 -5.79
CA ARG A 80 -8.02 11.69 -6.82
C ARG A 80 -7.55 12.84 -7.70
N THR A 81 -7.02 13.90 -7.12
CA THR A 81 -6.62 15.12 -7.83
C THR A 81 -5.29 14.97 -8.55
N GLY A 82 -4.35 14.20 -8.00
CA GLY A 82 -3.01 14.05 -8.55
C GLY A 82 -2.82 12.83 -9.46
N ALA A 83 -3.73 11.86 -9.40
CA ALA A 83 -3.78 10.73 -10.33
C ALA A 83 -5.14 10.73 -11.05
N SER A 84 -6.10 9.90 -10.61
CA SER A 84 -7.46 9.92 -11.13
C SER A 84 -8.46 9.30 -10.14
N PRO A 85 -9.78 9.48 -10.34
CA PRO A 85 -10.79 8.83 -9.51
C PRO A 85 -10.64 7.31 -9.41
N ARG A 86 -10.09 6.65 -10.45
CA ARG A 86 -9.87 5.19 -10.48
C ARG A 86 -8.70 4.73 -9.60
N HIS A 87 -7.76 5.63 -9.29
CA HIS A 87 -6.65 5.33 -8.38
C HIS A 87 -7.05 5.42 -6.91
N VAL A 88 -8.21 6.00 -6.60
CA VAL A 88 -8.65 6.19 -5.22
C VAL A 88 -8.92 4.82 -4.59
N PRO A 89 -8.24 4.46 -3.49
CA PRO A 89 -8.45 3.18 -2.82
C PRO A 89 -9.88 3.03 -2.31
N ALA A 90 -10.44 1.83 -2.41
CA ALA A 90 -11.71 1.50 -1.76
C ALA A 90 -11.54 1.57 -0.23
N LYS A 91 -10.44 1.00 0.29
CA LYS A 91 -10.07 1.06 1.70
C LYS A 91 -8.66 1.62 1.87
N ILE A 92 -8.49 2.40 2.94
CA ILE A 92 -7.18 2.83 3.44
C ILE A 92 -7.07 2.28 4.85
N VAL A 93 -6.00 1.55 5.14
CA VAL A 93 -5.79 0.88 6.42
C VAL A 93 -4.42 1.26 6.98
N ALA A 94 -4.38 1.67 8.25
CA ALA A 94 -3.12 1.95 8.92
C ALA A 94 -2.47 0.65 9.40
N VAL A 95 -1.16 0.51 9.17
CA VAL A 95 -0.35 -0.62 9.64
C VAL A 95 0.88 -0.11 10.39
N THR A 96 1.38 -0.91 11.31
CA THR A 96 2.57 -0.57 12.11
C THR A 96 3.88 -0.88 11.38
N ASP A 97 3.86 -1.80 10.41
CA ASP A 97 5.02 -2.15 9.59
C ASP A 97 4.60 -2.72 8.21
N ILE A 98 5.54 -2.73 7.26
CA ILE A 98 5.32 -3.28 5.90
C ILE A 98 6.39 -4.35 5.62
N PRO A 99 6.00 -5.55 5.15
CA PRO A 99 6.93 -6.65 4.90
C PRO A 99 7.85 -6.31 3.74
N ARG A 100 9.14 -6.60 3.93
CA ARG A 100 10.19 -6.42 2.94
C ARG A 100 11.09 -7.64 2.85
N THR A 101 11.70 -7.84 1.69
CA THR A 101 12.72 -8.85 1.46
C THR A 101 13.99 -8.54 2.25
N LYS A 102 14.88 -9.53 2.39
CA LYS A 102 16.24 -9.34 2.92
C LYS A 102 17.09 -8.32 2.14
N SER A 103 16.70 -8.00 0.90
CA SER A 103 17.30 -6.93 0.10
C SER A 103 16.68 -5.55 0.37
N GLY A 104 15.75 -5.44 1.31
CA GLY A 104 15.09 -4.19 1.72
C GLY A 104 13.92 -3.74 0.83
N LYS A 105 13.52 -4.56 -0.15
CA LYS A 105 12.41 -4.23 -1.06
C LYS A 105 11.07 -4.64 -0.46
N ILE A 106 10.09 -3.75 -0.51
CA ILE A 106 8.71 -4.07 -0.16
C ILE A 106 8.18 -5.21 -1.06
N THR A 107 7.24 -6.02 -0.55
CA THR A 107 6.64 -7.13 -1.32
C THR A 107 5.11 -7.07 -1.39
N GLU A 108 4.58 -6.46 -2.45
CA GLU A 108 3.14 -6.39 -2.72
C GLU A 108 2.52 -7.79 -2.85
N LEU A 109 3.22 -8.72 -3.50
CA LEU A 109 2.72 -10.06 -3.76
C LEU A 109 2.47 -10.85 -2.46
N ALA A 110 3.39 -10.77 -1.50
CA ALA A 110 3.24 -11.48 -0.23
C ALA A 110 2.05 -10.93 0.56
N VAL A 111 1.89 -9.61 0.61
CA VAL A 111 0.74 -8.98 1.26
C VAL A 111 -0.56 -9.34 0.56
N ARG A 112 -0.59 -9.27 -0.78
CA ARG A 112 -1.75 -9.70 -1.55
C ARG A 112 -2.12 -11.14 -1.23
N ASP A 113 -1.16 -12.05 -1.17
CA ASP A 113 -1.43 -13.45 -0.84
C ASP A 113 -2.03 -13.60 0.57
N VAL A 114 -1.48 -12.89 1.57
CA VAL A 114 -2.05 -12.91 2.94
C VAL A 114 -3.49 -12.40 2.97
N VAL A 115 -3.76 -11.26 2.32
CA VAL A 115 -5.12 -10.68 2.27
C VAL A 115 -6.14 -11.62 1.63
N HIS A 116 -5.71 -12.49 0.71
CA HIS A 116 -6.58 -13.51 0.10
C HIS A 116 -6.54 -14.86 0.83
N GLY A 117 -5.91 -14.95 2.00
CA GLY A 117 -5.75 -16.21 2.74
C GLY A 117 -4.87 -17.26 2.02
N ARG A 118 -4.07 -16.85 1.04
CA ARG A 118 -3.17 -17.72 0.27
C ARG A 118 -1.84 -17.94 1.00
N VAL A 119 -1.19 -19.06 0.70
CA VAL A 119 0.13 -19.39 1.24
C VAL A 119 1.21 -18.49 0.61
N VAL A 120 1.92 -17.73 1.44
CA VAL A 120 3.11 -16.99 1.01
C VAL A 120 4.27 -17.97 0.82
N LYS A 121 4.66 -18.20 -0.44
CA LYS A 121 5.63 -19.26 -0.81
C LYS A 121 7.06 -19.01 -0.29
N ASN A 122 7.47 -17.76 -0.10
CA ASN A 122 8.87 -17.41 0.13
C ASN A 122 9.08 -16.55 1.38
N LYS A 123 8.44 -16.95 2.50
CA LYS A 123 8.51 -16.21 3.78
C LYS A 123 9.95 -16.07 4.30
N GLU A 124 10.80 -17.06 4.10
CA GLU A 124 12.21 -17.05 4.56
C GLU A 124 13.07 -16.00 3.84
N ALA A 125 12.62 -15.49 2.70
CA ALA A 125 13.27 -14.41 1.97
C ALA A 125 12.93 -13.02 2.53
N LEU A 126 11.99 -12.92 3.48
CA LEU A 126 11.61 -11.68 4.15
C LEU A 126 12.57 -11.35 5.29
N ALA A 127 12.80 -10.05 5.48
CA ALA A 127 13.58 -9.53 6.61
C ALA A 127 12.73 -9.45 7.89
N ASN A 128 11.44 -9.17 7.74
CA ASN A 128 10.42 -9.01 8.78
C ASN A 128 9.16 -9.84 8.43
N PRO A 129 9.24 -11.18 8.36
CA PRO A 129 8.10 -12.02 7.99
C PRO A 129 6.89 -11.87 8.93
N GLU A 130 7.10 -11.51 10.19
CA GLU A 130 6.07 -11.20 11.19
C GLU A 130 5.17 -10.03 10.79
N ALA A 131 5.67 -9.08 9.99
CA ALA A 131 4.86 -7.97 9.49
C ALA A 131 3.70 -8.45 8.62
N LEU A 132 3.76 -9.67 8.05
CA LEU A 132 2.65 -10.26 7.29
C LEU A 132 1.40 -10.45 8.13
N ASP A 133 1.53 -10.67 9.45
CA ASP A 133 0.36 -10.90 10.30
C ASP A 133 -0.49 -9.64 10.48
N LEU A 134 0.07 -8.45 10.22
CA LEU A 134 -0.66 -7.17 10.19
C LEU A 134 -1.67 -7.07 9.04
N PHE A 135 -1.61 -7.98 8.07
CA PHE A 135 -2.45 -7.97 6.87
C PHE A 135 -3.45 -9.13 6.84
N ARG A 136 -3.40 -10.00 7.86
CA ARG A 136 -4.23 -11.19 7.98
C ARG A 136 -5.57 -10.83 8.62
N ASP A 137 -6.66 -11.36 8.05
CA ASP A 137 -8.01 -11.33 8.64
C ASP A 137 -8.49 -9.92 9.09
N LEU A 138 -8.08 -8.88 8.37
CA LEU A 138 -8.47 -7.49 8.65
C LEU A 138 -9.98 -7.29 8.44
N ALA A 139 -10.69 -6.94 9.51
CA ALA A 139 -12.13 -6.74 9.49
C ALA A 139 -12.55 -5.63 8.51
N GLU A 140 -11.72 -4.60 8.34
CA GLU A 140 -11.93 -3.51 7.39
C GLU A 140 -12.01 -3.98 5.94
N LEU A 141 -11.42 -5.15 5.63
CA LEU A 141 -11.36 -5.75 4.31
C LEU A 141 -12.43 -6.81 4.05
N ALA A 142 -13.22 -7.18 5.08
CA ALA A 142 -14.31 -8.15 4.95
C ALA A 142 -15.58 -7.58 4.31
N SER A 143 -15.67 -6.25 4.18
CA SER A 143 -16.81 -5.51 3.61
C SER A 143 -16.39 -4.45 2.60
#